data_AF-A0A7V8WD54-F1
#
_entry.id   AF-A0A7V8WD54-F1
#
_cell.length_a   1.000
_cell.length_b   1.000
_cell.length_c   1.000
_cell.angle_alpha   90.00
_cell.angle_beta   90.00
_cell.angle_gamma   90.00
#
_symmetry.space_group_name_H-M   'P 1'
#
loop_
_entity.id
_entity.type
_entity.pdbx_description
1 polymer ?
#
loop_
_entity_poly.entity_id
_entity_poly.type
_entity_poly.pdbx_seq_one_letter_code
_entity_poly.pdbx_strand_id
1 'polypeptide(L)'
;MKSQRAFGEALRRQRELSGVSIEAIALDTKISASLLKALERGDCSRWPTGIYSRSYVRDYAVAIGLDPDDLASQFSECFAKTAFPDRPDPAKKSGAPAAEPLRLTFAADPCAQWRIARRRLALVAFDLLLIGVLATALRMTVMANSWMALAVVTIGCHVLGLAVGGSAASAVFARLFRSAPPEPVPAEAAQEAAVEPA
;
A
#
# COMPACT_ATOMS: atom_id res chain seq x y z
N MET A 1 18.00 -35.12 23.02
CA MET A 1 18.21 -33.77 23.60
C MET A 1 18.91 -32.80 22.64
N LYS A 2 20.01 -33.19 21.97
CA LYS A 2 20.66 -32.32 20.95
C LYS A 2 19.69 -31.84 19.86
N SER A 3 18.84 -32.73 19.35
CA SER A 3 17.85 -32.42 18.31
C SER A 3 16.80 -31.38 18.74
N GLN A 4 16.39 -31.39 20.02
CA GLN A 4 15.40 -30.44 20.57
C GLN A 4 15.96 -29.01 20.66
N ARG A 5 17.22 -28.86 21.10
CA ARG A 5 17.90 -27.56 21.11
C ARG A 5 18.13 -27.03 19.70
N ALA A 6 18.60 -27.87 18.78
CA ALA A 6 18.81 -27.49 17.39
C ALA A 6 17.51 -27.02 16.72
N PHE A 7 16.39 -27.70 16.99
CA PHE A 7 15.06 -27.28 16.55
C PHE A 7 14.66 -25.91 17.09
N GLY A 8 14.81 -25.69 18.41
CA GLY A 8 14.53 -24.40 19.03
C GLY A 8 15.40 -23.25 18.49
N GLU A 9 16.69 -23.51 18.28
CA GLU A 9 17.61 -22.53 17.69
C GLU A 9 17.26 -22.18 16.24
N ALA A 10 16.85 -23.17 15.44
CA ALA A 10 16.39 -22.95 14.06
C ALA A 10 15.14 -22.06 14.03
N LEU A 11 14.18 -22.31 14.92
CA LEU A 11 12.99 -21.47 15.07
C LEU A 11 13.32 -20.03 15.44
N ARG A 12 14.24 -19.85 16.38
CA ARG A 12 14.69 -18.51 16.80
C ARG A 12 15.32 -17.75 15.63
N ARG A 13 16.23 -18.40 14.89
CA ARG A 13 16.86 -17.81 13.72
C ARG A 13 15.82 -17.40 12.67
N GLN A 14 14.87 -18.27 12.38
CA GLN A 14 13.81 -17.97 11.42
C GLN A 14 12.96 -16.78 11.87
N ARG A 15 12.60 -16.71 13.16
CA ARG A 15 11.86 -15.57 13.71
C ARG A 15 12.65 -14.26 13.56
N GLU A 16 13.94 -14.28 13.89
CA GLU A 16 14.84 -13.12 13.77
C GLU A 16 14.96 -12.67 12.31
N LEU A 17 15.05 -13.59 11.35
CA LEU A 17 15.03 -13.30 9.91
C LEU A 17 13.71 -12.69 9.45
N SER A 18 12.58 -13.16 9.98
CA SER A 18 11.25 -12.61 9.71
C SER A 18 10.99 -11.27 10.40
N GLY A 19 11.92 -10.77 11.25
CA GLY A 19 11.82 -9.48 11.92
C GLY A 19 10.70 -9.40 12.97
N VAL A 20 10.19 -10.53 13.46
CA VAL A 20 9.07 -10.57 14.43
C VAL A 20 9.62 -10.71 15.85
N SER A 21 9.20 -9.83 16.77
CA SER A 21 9.55 -9.98 18.19
C SER A 21 8.73 -11.10 18.83
N ILE A 22 9.32 -11.78 19.82
CA ILE A 22 8.62 -12.86 20.51
C ILE A 22 7.43 -12.34 21.33
N GLU A 23 7.51 -11.09 21.80
CA GLU A 23 6.42 -10.36 22.44
C GLU A 23 5.25 -10.12 21.47
N ALA A 24 5.53 -9.80 20.20
CA ALA A 24 4.49 -9.63 19.19
C ALA A 24 3.76 -10.95 18.89
N ILE A 25 4.49 -12.08 18.83
CA ILE A 25 3.89 -13.41 18.65
C ILE A 25 3.02 -13.76 19.87
N ALA A 26 3.52 -13.49 21.08
CA ALA A 26 2.78 -13.75 22.31
C ALA A 26 1.46 -12.97 22.36
N LEU A 27 1.47 -11.70 21.92
CA LEU A 27 0.28 -10.86 21.86
C LEU A 27 -0.74 -11.38 20.84
N ASP A 28 -0.31 -11.82 19.65
CA ASP A 28 -1.23 -12.28 18.59
C ASP A 28 -1.80 -13.68 18.87
N THR A 29 -0.97 -14.60 19.36
CA THR A 29 -1.34 -16.00 19.61
C THR A 29 -1.97 -16.22 20.99
N LYS A 30 -1.86 -15.23 21.89
CA LYS A 30 -2.22 -15.34 23.32
C LYS A 30 -1.44 -16.43 24.07
N ILE A 31 -0.32 -16.89 23.51
CA ILE A 31 0.60 -17.81 24.15
C ILE A 31 1.60 -16.98 24.96
N SER A 32 1.88 -17.38 26.21
CA SER A 32 2.81 -16.59 27.03
C SER A 32 4.21 -16.50 26.39
N ALA A 33 4.82 -15.32 26.41
CA ALA A 33 6.17 -15.11 25.88
C ALA A 33 7.21 -16.00 26.57
N SER A 34 7.01 -16.34 27.86
CA SER A 34 7.88 -17.26 28.58
C SER A 34 7.85 -18.67 28.00
N LEU A 35 6.69 -19.16 27.56
CA LEU A 35 6.57 -20.46 26.90
C LEU A 35 7.26 -20.44 25.55
N LEU A 36 6.99 -19.42 24.72
CA LEU A 36 7.63 -19.29 23.40
C LEU A 36 9.15 -19.23 23.50
N LYS A 37 9.68 -18.47 24.47
CA LYS A 37 11.12 -18.43 24.75
C LYS A 37 11.66 -19.80 25.20
N ALA A 38 10.86 -20.61 25.88
CA ALA A 38 11.25 -21.96 26.28
C ALA A 38 11.30 -22.92 25.08
N LEU A 39 10.33 -22.81 24.16
CA LEU A 39 10.36 -23.54 22.88
C LEU A 39 11.62 -23.23 22.08
N GLU A 40 12.00 -21.95 21.95
CA GLU A 40 13.25 -21.55 21.28
C GLU A 40 14.52 -22.06 21.97
N ARG A 41 14.47 -22.32 23.28
CA ARG A 41 15.58 -22.96 24.03
C ARG A 41 15.56 -24.49 23.94
N GLY A 42 14.57 -25.07 23.27
CA GLY A 42 14.34 -26.51 23.22
C GLY A 42 13.86 -27.10 24.55
N ASP A 43 13.31 -26.28 25.44
CA ASP A 43 12.75 -26.67 26.74
C ASP A 43 11.22 -26.59 26.72
N CYS A 44 10.58 -27.75 26.57
CA CYS A 44 9.12 -27.87 26.56
C CYS A 44 8.55 -28.48 27.84
N SER A 45 9.27 -28.45 28.97
CA SER A 45 8.81 -29.06 30.22
C SER A 45 7.53 -28.42 30.78
N ARG A 46 7.33 -27.11 30.55
CA ARG A 46 6.12 -26.37 30.96
C ARG A 46 5.11 -26.21 29.82
N TRP A 47 5.39 -26.78 28.65
CA TRP A 47 4.55 -26.66 27.48
C TRP A 47 3.27 -27.48 27.66
N PRO A 48 2.10 -26.99 27.21
CA PRO A 48 0.87 -27.79 27.26
C PRO A 48 1.04 -29.09 26.48
N THR A 49 0.42 -30.17 26.95
CA THR A 49 0.56 -31.51 26.37
C THR A 49 -0.60 -31.89 25.46
N GLY A 50 -0.40 -32.90 24.62
CA GLY A 50 -1.45 -33.45 23.76
C GLY A 50 -1.80 -32.54 22.58
N ILE A 51 -3.09 -32.41 22.26
CA ILE A 51 -3.55 -31.71 21.05
C ILE A 51 -3.16 -30.21 21.08
N TYR A 52 -3.19 -29.58 22.25
CA TYR A 52 -2.85 -28.17 22.43
C TYR A 52 -1.36 -27.88 22.19
N SER A 53 -0.48 -28.86 22.42
CA SER A 53 0.94 -28.68 22.18
C SER A 53 1.21 -28.39 20.71
N ARG A 54 0.50 -29.11 19.82
CA ARG A 54 0.65 -29.01 18.37
C ARG A 54 -0.02 -27.75 17.83
N SER A 55 -1.18 -27.36 18.36
CA SER A 55 -1.83 -26.11 17.93
C SER A 55 -0.96 -24.89 18.21
N TYR A 56 -0.32 -24.83 19.40
CA TYR A 56 0.56 -23.72 19.75
C TYR A 56 1.78 -23.61 18.82
N VAL A 57 2.31 -24.74 18.37
CA VAL A 57 3.41 -24.77 17.41
C VAL A 57 2.95 -24.34 16.02
N ARG A 58 1.74 -24.71 15.60
CA ARG A 58 1.15 -24.23 14.33
C ARG A 58 0.98 -22.71 14.35
N ASP A 59 0.43 -22.16 15.43
CA ASP A 59 0.24 -20.73 15.59
C ASP A 59 1.58 -19.98 15.54
N TYR A 60 2.62 -20.56 16.17
CA TYR A 60 3.99 -20.05 16.07
C TYR A 60 4.53 -20.10 14.64
N ALA A 61 4.35 -21.21 13.93
CA ALA A 61 4.79 -21.38 12.54
C ALA A 61 4.19 -20.31 11.63
N VAL A 62 2.88 -20.11 11.77
CA VAL A 62 2.10 -19.12 11.03
C VAL A 62 2.63 -17.71 11.30
N ALA A 63 2.96 -17.39 12.56
CA ALA A 63 3.48 -16.08 12.94
C ALA A 63 4.86 -15.76 12.34
N ILE A 64 5.70 -16.77 12.11
CA ILE A 64 7.04 -16.61 11.51
C ILE A 64 7.09 -16.89 10.01
N GLY A 65 5.97 -17.31 9.41
CA GLY A 65 5.85 -17.58 7.98
C GLY A 65 6.35 -18.95 7.53
N LEU A 66 6.38 -19.95 8.42
CA LEU A 66 6.67 -21.35 8.08
C LEU A 66 5.39 -22.15 7.84
N ASP A 67 5.53 -23.30 7.18
CA ASP A 67 4.44 -24.24 7.02
C ASP A 67 4.02 -24.84 8.39
N PRO A 68 2.75 -24.69 8.79
CA PRO A 68 2.29 -25.12 10.12
C PRO A 68 2.21 -26.64 10.26
N ASP A 69 1.91 -27.36 9.18
CA ASP A 69 1.79 -28.82 9.20
C ASP A 69 3.17 -29.46 9.33
N ASP A 70 4.13 -28.99 8.54
CA ASP A 70 5.52 -29.45 8.58
C ASP A 70 6.15 -29.18 9.94
N LEU A 71 6.01 -27.95 10.48
CA LEU A 71 6.59 -27.61 11.76
C LEU A 71 5.97 -28.40 12.92
N ALA A 72 4.65 -28.62 12.89
CA ALA A 72 3.99 -29.45 13.90
C ALA A 72 4.41 -30.92 13.82
N SER A 73 4.75 -31.42 12.63
CA SER A 73 5.31 -32.76 12.45
C SER A 73 6.71 -32.86 13.07
N GLN A 74 7.61 -31.95 12.71
CA GLN A 74 8.96 -31.89 13.27
C GLN A 74 8.97 -31.74 14.80
N PHE A 75 8.04 -30.93 15.34
CA PHE A 75 7.86 -30.82 16.79
C PHE A 75 7.43 -32.15 17.41
N SER A 76 6.53 -32.89 16.77
CA SER A 76 6.06 -34.18 17.25
C SER A 76 7.17 -35.24 17.28
N GLU A 77 8.10 -35.17 16.33
CA GLU A 77 9.30 -36.01 16.29
C GLU A 77 10.30 -35.63 17.39
N CYS A 78 10.53 -34.32 17.59
CA CYS A 78 11.47 -33.82 18.60
C CYS A 78 10.94 -33.96 20.03
N PHE A 79 9.63 -33.83 20.24
CA PHE A 79 8.95 -33.74 21.54
C PHE A 79 7.78 -34.73 21.65
N ALA A 80 8.02 -35.99 21.28
CA ALA A 80 6.99 -37.04 21.29
C ALA A 80 6.25 -37.17 22.64
N LYS A 81 6.96 -37.05 23.78
CA LYS A 81 6.35 -37.11 25.12
C LYS A 81 5.40 -35.95 25.41
N THR A 82 5.69 -34.77 24.89
CA THR A 82 4.85 -33.58 25.06
C THR A 82 3.66 -33.61 24.10
N ALA A 83 3.90 -34.02 22.84
CA ALA A 83 2.86 -34.12 21.82
C ALA A 83 1.87 -35.25 22.05
N PHE A 84 2.32 -36.35 22.64
CA PHE A 84 1.50 -37.54 22.90
C PHE A 84 1.80 -38.10 24.29
N PRO A 85 1.24 -37.49 25.37
CA PRO A 85 1.50 -37.93 26.73
C PRO A 85 1.06 -39.38 27.01
N ASP A 86 -0.01 -39.84 26.34
CA ASP A 86 -0.55 -41.20 26.49
C ASP A 86 0.07 -42.23 25.53
N ARG A 87 1.02 -41.83 24.68
CA ARG A 87 1.69 -42.78 23.78
C ARG A 87 2.69 -43.60 24.61
N PRO A 88 2.50 -44.93 24.73
CA PRO A 88 3.47 -45.75 25.43
C PRO A 88 4.82 -45.67 24.71
N ASP A 89 5.91 -45.67 25.49
CA ASP A 89 7.30 -45.56 25.06
C ASP A 89 7.55 -46.39 23.78
N PRO A 90 8.11 -45.82 22.69
CA PRO A 90 8.29 -46.51 21.40
C PRO A 90 9.15 -47.78 21.49
N ALA A 91 9.81 -48.06 22.62
CA ALA A 91 10.51 -49.32 22.86
C ALA A 91 9.59 -50.55 22.96
N LYS A 92 8.26 -50.38 22.97
CA LYS A 92 7.33 -51.52 22.97
C LYS A 92 6.09 -51.23 22.11
N LYS A 93 6.08 -51.74 20.87
CA LYS A 93 4.88 -52.32 20.21
C LYS A 93 5.22 -52.90 18.83
N SER A 94 5.27 -54.23 18.78
CA SER A 94 4.73 -55.01 17.67
C SER A 94 3.25 -55.30 17.98
N GLY A 95 2.38 -55.22 16.97
CA GLY A 95 1.06 -55.86 16.98
C GLY A 95 -0.18 -54.95 17.10
N ALA A 96 -0.73 -54.61 15.92
CA ALA A 96 -2.18 -54.48 15.61
C ALA A 96 -2.97 -53.24 16.11
N PRO A 97 -4.12 -52.92 15.45
CA PRO A 97 -4.17 -52.40 14.09
C PRO A 97 -4.89 -51.04 14.03
N ALA A 98 -4.81 -50.43 12.84
CA ALA A 98 -5.46 -49.20 12.39
C ALA A 98 -6.79 -48.87 13.11
N ALA A 99 -6.70 -47.94 14.07
CA ALA A 99 -7.85 -47.18 14.51
C ALA A 99 -8.30 -46.30 13.34
N GLU A 100 -9.55 -46.52 12.94
CA GLU A 100 -10.36 -45.71 12.04
C GLU A 100 -10.06 -44.22 12.25
N PRO A 101 -9.67 -43.46 11.20
CA PRO A 101 -9.41 -42.06 11.37
C PRO A 101 -10.76 -41.38 11.57
N LEU A 102 -11.10 -41.15 12.84
CA LEU A 102 -12.12 -40.20 13.22
C LEU A 102 -11.65 -38.83 12.72
N ARG A 103 -11.95 -38.56 11.45
CA ARG A 103 -11.62 -37.30 10.77
C ARG A 103 -12.59 -36.27 11.32
N LEU A 104 -12.24 -35.69 12.47
CA LEU A 104 -12.59 -34.32 12.73
C LEU A 104 -11.91 -33.50 11.64
N THR A 105 -12.67 -33.18 10.59
CA THR A 105 -12.33 -32.09 9.69
C THR A 105 -12.39 -30.83 10.54
N PHE A 106 -11.28 -30.47 11.16
CA PHE A 106 -11.08 -29.14 11.68
C PHE A 106 -11.26 -28.21 10.47
N ALA A 107 -12.37 -27.49 10.44
CA ALA A 107 -12.47 -26.32 9.59
C ALA A 107 -11.29 -25.44 9.99
N ALA A 108 -10.30 -25.30 9.11
CA ALA A 108 -9.22 -24.35 9.31
C ALA A 108 -9.87 -22.99 9.56
N ASP A 109 -9.72 -22.44 10.77
CA ASP A 109 -10.38 -21.20 11.18
C ASP A 109 -10.08 -20.12 10.13
N PRO A 110 -11.06 -19.71 9.29
CA PRO A 110 -10.80 -18.73 8.25
C PRO A 110 -10.34 -17.42 8.91
N CYS A 111 -10.85 -17.11 10.09
CA CYS A 111 -10.58 -15.85 10.77
C CYS A 111 -9.09 -15.61 11.05
N ALA A 112 -8.29 -16.66 11.30
CA ALA A 112 -6.85 -16.53 11.53
C ALA A 112 -6.07 -16.22 10.25
N GLN A 113 -6.36 -16.92 9.14
CA GLN A 113 -5.76 -16.64 7.83
C GLN A 113 -6.15 -15.24 7.31
N TRP A 114 -7.38 -14.80 7.56
CA TRP A 114 -7.88 -13.48 7.17
C TRP A 114 -7.21 -12.34 7.95
N ARG A 115 -6.76 -12.56 9.19
CA ARG A 115 -6.10 -11.54 10.01
C ARG A 115 -4.68 -11.21 9.51
N ILE A 116 -3.93 -12.23 9.09
CA ILE A 116 -2.58 -12.07 8.51
C ILE A 116 -2.66 -11.53 7.08
N ALA A 117 -3.62 -12.02 6.29
CA ALA A 117 -3.91 -11.48 4.97
C ALA A 117 -4.31 -10.00 5.03
N ARG A 118 -5.16 -9.60 5.98
CA ARG A 118 -5.55 -8.18 6.18
C ARG A 118 -4.35 -7.28 6.48
N ARG A 119 -3.40 -7.73 7.30
CA ARG A 119 -2.23 -6.92 7.65
C ARG A 119 -1.28 -6.73 6.47
N ARG A 120 -1.13 -7.76 5.62
CA ARG A 120 -0.38 -7.66 4.35
C ARG A 120 -1.09 -6.79 3.33
N LEU A 121 -2.41 -6.91 3.21
CA LEU A 121 -3.22 -6.09 2.30
C LEU A 121 -3.20 -4.61 2.69
N ALA A 122 -3.20 -4.30 3.99
CA ALA A 122 -3.12 -2.92 4.48
C ALA A 122 -1.80 -2.24 4.08
N LEU A 123 -0.67 -2.96 4.12
CA LEU A 123 0.63 -2.45 3.68
C LEU A 123 0.65 -2.19 2.17
N VAL A 124 0.14 -3.13 1.37
CA VAL A 124 0.03 -2.95 -0.10
C VAL A 124 -0.90 -1.78 -0.45
N ALA A 125 -2.01 -1.62 0.27
CA ALA A 125 -2.91 -0.50 0.06
C ALA A 125 -2.25 0.85 0.40
N PHE A 126 -1.42 0.89 1.46
CA PHE A 126 -0.66 2.09 1.82
C PHE A 126 0.40 2.43 0.76
N ASP A 127 1.14 1.43 0.25
CA ASP A 127 2.10 1.63 -0.83
C ASP A 127 1.42 2.12 -2.11
N LEU A 128 0.28 1.53 -2.49
CA LEU A 128 -0.50 1.98 -3.65
C LEU A 128 -1.04 3.41 -3.47
N LEU A 129 -1.48 3.76 -2.26
CA LEU A 129 -1.89 5.13 -1.93
C LEU A 129 -0.72 6.09 -2.08
N LEU A 130 0.46 5.74 -1.54
CA LEU A 130 1.67 6.56 -1.62
C LEU A 130 2.09 6.77 -3.08
N ILE A 131 2.09 5.71 -3.89
CA ILE A 131 2.39 5.78 -5.33
C ILE A 131 1.38 6.70 -6.04
N GLY A 132 0.08 6.58 -5.73
CA GLY A 132 -0.95 7.45 -6.29
C GLY A 132 -0.76 8.92 -5.92
N VAL A 133 -0.43 9.21 -4.66
CA VAL A 133 -0.12 10.58 -4.18
C VAL A 133 1.11 11.14 -4.88
N LEU A 134 2.19 10.36 -5.00
CA LEU A 134 3.37 10.79 -5.74
C LEU A 134 3.08 11.04 -7.23
N ALA A 135 2.34 10.16 -7.88
CA ALA A 135 1.97 10.30 -9.29
C ALA A 135 1.12 11.55 -9.52
N THR A 136 0.15 11.80 -8.64
CA THR A 136 -0.70 13.01 -8.70
C THR A 136 0.09 14.28 -8.42
N ALA A 137 0.97 14.28 -7.43
CA ALA A 137 1.87 15.40 -7.16
C ALA A 137 2.77 15.70 -8.37
N LEU A 138 3.38 14.67 -8.97
CA LEU A 138 4.23 14.81 -10.15
C LEU A 138 3.45 15.33 -11.36
N ARG A 139 2.21 14.85 -11.57
CA ARG A 139 1.31 15.36 -12.61
C ARG A 139 1.01 16.85 -12.41
N MET A 140 0.76 17.27 -11.17
CA MET A 140 0.49 18.67 -10.84
C MET A 140 1.72 19.56 -11.07
N THR A 141 2.92 19.11 -10.72
CA THR A 141 4.15 19.89 -10.97
C THR A 141 4.47 20.06 -12.44
N VAL A 142 4.24 19.02 -13.27
CA VAL A 142 4.46 19.11 -14.73
C VAL A 142 3.45 20.04 -15.38
N MET A 143 2.19 20.01 -14.94
CA MET A 143 1.12 20.88 -15.44
C MET A 143 1.33 22.34 -15.01
N ALA A 144 1.87 22.59 -13.81
CA ALA A 144 2.26 23.93 -13.39
C ALA A 144 3.43 24.47 -14.24
N ASN A 145 4.43 23.64 -14.52
CA ASN A 145 5.59 24.03 -15.31
C ASN A 145 5.23 24.34 -16.78
N SER A 146 4.26 23.63 -17.36
CA SER A 146 3.79 23.92 -18.73
C SER A 146 3.04 25.24 -18.84
N TRP A 147 2.26 25.62 -17.82
CA TRP A 147 1.61 26.93 -17.76
C TRP A 147 2.61 28.07 -17.66
N MET A 148 3.69 27.90 -16.89
CA MET A 148 4.76 28.89 -16.81
C MET A 148 5.48 29.07 -18.16
N ALA A 149 5.77 27.96 -18.87
CA ALA A 149 6.37 28.03 -20.20
C ALA A 149 5.48 28.78 -21.21
N LEU A 150 4.17 28.52 -21.20
CA LEU A 150 3.21 29.22 -22.07
C LEU A 150 3.14 30.72 -21.78
N ALA A 151 3.16 31.10 -20.50
CA ALA A 151 3.18 32.50 -20.09
C ALA A 151 4.45 33.22 -20.58
N VAL A 152 5.63 32.59 -20.42
CA VAL A 152 6.90 33.15 -20.90
C VAL A 152 6.90 33.31 -22.43
N VAL A 153 6.43 32.32 -23.18
CA VAL A 153 6.31 32.41 -24.65
C VAL A 153 5.35 33.53 -25.06
N THR A 154 4.20 33.63 -24.39
CA THR A 154 3.20 34.68 -24.68
C THR A 154 3.76 36.07 -24.41
N ILE A 155 4.44 36.26 -23.28
CA ILE A 155 5.10 37.53 -22.94
C ILE A 155 6.20 37.85 -23.96
N GLY A 156 7.01 36.86 -24.35
CA GLY A 156 8.03 37.02 -25.39
C GLY A 156 7.45 37.45 -26.73
N CYS A 157 6.36 36.82 -27.17
CA CYS A 157 5.63 37.21 -28.38
C CYS A 157 5.08 38.64 -28.30
N HIS A 158 4.57 39.06 -27.14
CA HIS A 158 4.11 40.44 -26.93
C HIS A 158 5.25 41.46 -27.04
N VAL A 159 6.38 41.20 -26.38
CA VAL A 159 7.54 42.09 -26.41
C VAL A 159 8.13 42.15 -27.82
N LEU A 160 8.22 41.02 -28.52
CA LEU A 160 8.68 40.98 -29.91
C LEU A 160 7.71 41.75 -30.83
N GLY A 161 6.40 41.62 -30.62
CA GLY A 161 5.39 42.39 -31.33
C GLY A 161 5.51 43.90 -31.11
N LEU A 162 5.85 44.34 -29.89
CA LEU A 162 6.12 45.76 -29.59
C LEU A 162 7.43 46.25 -30.25
N ALA A 163 8.46 45.42 -30.27
CA ALA A 163 9.75 45.76 -30.90
C ALA A 163 9.65 45.84 -32.43
N VAL A 164 8.91 44.94 -33.07
CA VAL A 164 8.70 44.93 -34.54
C VAL A 164 7.60 45.93 -34.96
N GLY A 165 6.65 46.21 -34.07
CA GLY A 165 5.51 47.12 -34.28
C GLY A 165 5.79 48.59 -33.97
N GLY A 166 7.02 48.97 -33.63
CA GLY A 166 7.42 50.35 -33.36
C GLY A 166 7.88 51.12 -34.60
N SER A 167 7.08 51.18 -35.68
CA SER A 167 7.08 52.33 -36.62
C SER A 167 6.05 52.19 -37.76
N ALA A 168 5.69 50.98 -38.17
CA ALA A 168 4.86 50.77 -39.37
C ALA A 168 3.38 50.43 -39.08
N ALA A 169 3.10 49.72 -38.00
CA ALA A 169 1.76 49.18 -37.72
C ALA A 169 0.76 50.27 -37.26
N SER A 170 1.21 51.27 -36.49
CA SER A 170 0.37 52.40 -36.06
C SER A 170 -0.06 53.30 -37.23
N ALA A 171 0.79 53.45 -38.25
CA ALA A 171 0.50 54.24 -39.44
C ALA A 171 -0.57 53.58 -40.34
N VAL A 172 -0.61 52.24 -40.40
CA VAL A 172 -1.61 51.48 -41.17
C VAL A 172 -2.95 51.46 -40.44
N PHE A 173 -2.95 51.29 -39.11
CA PHE A 173 -4.18 51.34 -38.31
C PHE A 173 -4.81 52.75 -38.31
N ALA A 174 -3.99 53.81 -38.25
CA ALA A 174 -4.45 55.20 -38.38
C ALA A 174 -4.97 55.55 -39.79
N ARG A 175 -4.54 54.82 -40.84
CA ARG A 175 -5.08 54.96 -42.20
C ARG A 175 -6.41 54.23 -42.39
N LEU A 176 -6.59 53.08 -41.73
CA LEU A 176 -7.82 52.29 -41.82
C LEU A 176 -8.99 52.89 -41.02
N PHE A 177 -8.70 53.59 -39.92
CA PHE A 177 -9.73 54.22 -39.06
C PHE A 177 -9.87 55.74 -39.27
N ARG A 178 -9.35 56.30 -40.37
CA ARG A 178 -9.69 57.68 -40.75
C ARG A 178 -11.14 57.71 -41.21
N SER A 179 -12.03 58.09 -40.30
CA SER A 179 -13.40 58.51 -40.60
C SER A 179 -13.39 59.47 -41.78
N ALA A 180 -14.13 59.15 -42.84
CA ALA A 180 -14.32 60.05 -43.97
C ALA A 180 -14.79 61.44 -43.47
N PRO A 181 -14.33 62.54 -44.08
CA PRO A 181 -14.82 63.86 -43.73
C PRO A 181 -16.33 63.93 -44.04
N PRO A 182 -17.13 64.66 -43.24
CA PRO A 182 -18.54 64.85 -43.55
C PRO A 182 -18.69 65.56 -44.90
N GLU A 183 -19.47 64.96 -45.79
CA GLU A 183 -19.88 65.54 -47.09
C GLU A 183 -20.43 66.97 -46.90
N PRO A 184 -20.13 67.91 -47.82
CA PRO A 184 -20.71 69.24 -47.77
C PRO A 184 -22.21 69.15 -48.05
N VAL A 185 -23.02 69.54 -47.06
CA VAL A 185 -24.47 69.67 -47.22
C VAL A 185 -24.75 70.76 -48.27
N PRO A 186 -25.53 70.47 -49.33
CA PRO A 186 -25.88 71.48 -50.32
C PRO A 186 -26.68 72.62 -49.68
N ALA A 187 -26.26 73.85 -49.94
CA ALA A 187 -26.78 75.10 -49.38
C ALA A 187 -28.11 75.53 -50.01
N GLU A 188 -29.13 74.67 -50.03
CA GLU A 188 -30.40 74.93 -50.73
C GLU A 188 -31.65 74.74 -49.84
N ALA A 189 -31.54 74.94 -48.52
CA ALA A 189 -32.68 74.71 -47.61
C ALA A 189 -32.88 75.73 -46.48
N ALA A 190 -32.23 76.90 -46.47
CA ALA A 190 -32.33 77.77 -45.28
C ALA A 190 -32.51 79.29 -45.52
N GLN A 191 -32.68 79.80 -46.74
CA GLN A 191 -32.78 81.25 -46.94
C GLN A 191 -33.68 81.68 -48.10
N GLU A 192 -34.93 81.22 -48.14
CA GLU A 192 -36.00 82.00 -48.81
C GLU A 192 -37.36 81.82 -48.13
N ALA A 193 -37.32 81.75 -46.80
CA ALA A 193 -38.43 82.18 -45.96
C ALA A 193 -38.06 83.55 -45.40
N ALA A 194 -38.38 84.63 -46.13
CA ALA A 194 -38.68 85.98 -45.61
C ALA A 194 -38.55 87.08 -46.68
N VAL A 195 -39.52 87.22 -47.60
CA VAL A 195 -39.92 88.54 -48.13
C VAL A 195 -41.42 88.52 -48.48
N GLU A 196 -42.28 88.77 -47.49
CA GLU A 196 -43.54 89.48 -47.72
C GLU A 196 -43.89 90.27 -46.45
N PRO A 197 -43.79 91.61 -46.52
CA PRO A 197 -44.73 92.42 -45.74
C PRO A 197 -45.24 93.63 -46.54
N ALA A 198 -46.55 93.73 -46.69
CA ALA A 198 -47.41 94.90 -46.39
C ALA A 198 -48.67 94.90 -47.26
#